data_AF-A0AAV1TBR4-F1
#
_entry.id   AF-A0AAV1TBR4-F1
#
_cell.length_a   1.000
_cell.length_b   1.000
_cell.length_c   1.000
_cell.angle_alpha   90.00
_cell.angle_beta   90.00
_cell.angle_gamma   90.00
#
_symmetry.space_group_name_H-M   'P 1'
#
loop_
_entity.id
_entity.type
_entity.pdbx_description
1 polymer ?
#
loop_
_entity_poly.entity_id
_entity_poly.type
_entity_poly.pdbx_seq_one_letter_code
_entity_poly.pdbx_strand_id
1 'polypeptide(L)' 'MSMDFVFGRPKDSEGNTSTVVFVDRLSKVDHLAAVPDKIDAEGTATLFIDHLF' A
#
# COMPACT_ATOMS: atom_id res chain seq x y z
N MET A 1 11.51 -5.10 -7.31
CA MET A 1 10.38 -4.58 -6.52
C MET A 1 10.49 -3.08 -6.43
N SER A 2 9.37 -2.37 -6.51
CA SER A 2 9.27 -0.96 -6.14
C SER A 2 8.02 -0.74 -5.30
N MET A 3 8.06 0.24 -4.41
CA MET A 3 6.95 0.63 -3.55
C MET A 3 6.72 2.12 -3.69
N ASP A 4 5.47 2.55 -3.70
CA ASP A 4 5.09 3.97 -3.73
C ASP A 4 3.80 4.22 -2.93
N PHE A 5 3.53 5.49 -2.61
CA PHE A 5 2.31 5.91 -1.91
C PHE A 5 1.54 6.94 -2.73
N VAL A 6 0.23 6.71 -2.86
CA VAL A 6 -0.71 7.66 -3.45
C VAL A 6 -1.54 8.28 -2.33
N PHE A 7 -1.35 9.58 -2.11
CA PHE A 7 -2.04 10.37 -1.08
C PHE A 7 -3.19 11.21 -1.66
N GLY A 8 -4.03 11.77 -0.78
CA GLY A 8 -5.07 12.74 -1.15
C GLY A 8 -6.36 12.14 -1.69
N ARG A 9 -6.62 10.84 -1.43
CA ARG A 9 -7.90 10.22 -1.77
C ARG A 9 -8.95 10.61 -0.71
N PRO A 10 -10.24 10.71 -1.09
CA PRO A 10 -11.32 10.83 -0.12
C PRO A 10 -11.26 9.67 0.88
N LYS A 11 -11.61 9.97 2.13
CA LYS A 11 -11.66 8.96 3.20
C LYS A 11 -12.65 7.86 2.84
N ASP A 12 -12.20 6.61 2.84
CA ASP A 12 -13.07 5.46 2.62
C ASP A 12 -13.90 5.11 3.88
N SER A 13 -14.68 4.03 3.82
CA SER A 13 -15.53 3.57 4.94
C SER A 13 -14.73 3.14 6.17
N GLU A 14 -13.49 2.70 6.00
CA GLU A 14 -12.60 2.24 7.07
C GLU A 14 -11.71 3.39 7.60
N GLY A 15 -11.69 4.50 6.87
CA GLY A 15 -11.01 5.71 7.22
C GLY A 15 -9.66 5.92 6.55
N ASN A 16 -9.33 5.11 5.55
CA ASN A 16 -8.12 5.22 4.76
C ASN A 16 -8.23 6.39 3.78
N THR A 17 -7.13 7.11 3.59
CA THR A 17 -7.05 8.29 2.70
C THR A 17 -5.95 8.15 1.65
N SER A 18 -5.21 7.05 1.71
CA SER A 18 -4.02 6.80 0.91
C SER A 18 -4.01 5.36 0.41
N THR A 19 -3.14 5.08 -0.54
CA THR A 19 -2.94 3.73 -1.08
C THR A 19 -1.45 3.45 -1.19
N VAL A 20 -1.01 2.33 -0.66
CA VAL A 20 0.35 1.82 -0.93
C VAL A 20 0.30 0.94 -2.17
N VAL A 21 1.25 1.13 -3.06
CA VAL A 21 1.41 0.38 -4.30
C VAL A 21 2.69 -0.42 -4.21
N PHE A 22 2.58 -1.73 -4.41
CA PHE A 22 3.70 -2.63 -4.54
C PHE A 22 3.76 -3.15 -5.98
N VAL A 23 4.90 -2.95 -6.64
CA VAL A 23 5.08 -3.36 -8.03
C VAL A 23 6.11 -4.48 -8.11
N ASP A 24 5.64 -5.67 -8.50
CA ASP A 24 6.51 -6.72 -8.96
C ASP A 24 6.84 -6.51 -10.45
N ARG A 25 8.01 -5.91 -10.70
CA ARG A 25 8.50 -5.64 -12.05
C ARG A 25 8.76 -6.91 -12.88
N LEU A 26 8.91 -8.06 -12.24
CA LEU A 26 9.15 -9.35 -12.89
C LEU A 26 7.83 -9.96 -13.37
N SER A 27 6.84 -10.13 -12.48
CA SER A 27 5.52 -10.66 -12.87
C SER A 27 4.60 -9.64 -13.54
N LYS A 28 4.93 -8.35 -13.49
CA LYS A 28 4.08 -7.22 -13.95
C LYS A 28 2.79 -7.06 -13.15
N VAL A 29 2.73 -7.60 -11.94
CA VAL A 29 1.57 -7.45 -11.06
C VAL A 29 1.80 -6.27 -10.12
N ASP A 30 0.75 -5.45 -10.00
CA ASP A 30 0.66 -4.37 -9.03
C ASP A 30 -0.29 -4.80 -7.90
N HIS A 31 0.20 -4.73 -6.66
CA HIS A 31 -0.58 -5.01 -5.46
C HIS A 31 -0.88 -3.70 -4.75
N LEU A 32 -2.13 -3.51 -4.34
CA LEU A 32 -2.64 -2.25 -3.80
C LEU A 32 -3.30 -2.50 -2.45
N ALA A 33 -2.98 -1.67 -1.46
CA ALA A 33 -3.68 -1.68 -0.17
C ALA A 33 -4.08 -0.26 0.24
N ALA A 34 -5.31 -0.11 0.72
CA ALA A 34 -5.78 1.14 1.30
C ALA A 34 -5.16 1.33 2.69
N VAL A 35 -4.64 2.53 2.96
CA VAL A 35 -3.99 2.86 4.23
C VAL A 35 -4.39 4.25 4.70
N PRO A 36 -4.37 4.52 6.02
CA PRO A 36 -4.47 5.88 6.54
C PRO A 36 -3.28 6.73 6.05
N ASP A 37 -3.43 8.06 6.13
CA ASP A 37 -2.37 9.01 5.74
C ASP A 37 -1.04 8.80 6.46
N LYS A 38 -1.09 8.21 7.66
CA LYS A 38 0.07 7.85 8.46
C LYS A 38 -0.01 6.38 8.80
N ILE A 39 0.93 5.62 8.26
CA ILE A 39 1.21 4.24 8.63
C ILE A 39 2.66 4.17 9.11
N ASP A 40 2.92 3.38 10.13
CA ASP A 40 4.29 3.18 10.61
C ASP A 40 5.05 2.15 9.77
N ALA A 41 6.35 2.01 10.06
CA ALA A 41 7.20 1.08 9.34
C ALA A 41 6.78 -0.38 9.55
N GLU A 42 6.29 -0.73 10.74
CA GLU A 42 5.85 -2.09 11.05
C GLU A 42 4.61 -2.47 10.25
N GLY A 43 3.57 -1.62 10.26
CA GLY A 43 2.36 -1.83 9.46
C GLY A 43 2.65 -1.86 7.96
N THR A 44 3.56 -1.01 7.47
CA THR A 44 4.00 -1.06 6.06
C THR A 44 4.72 -2.37 5.73
N ALA A 45 5.54 -2.88 6.65
CA ALA A 45 6.23 -4.16 6.48
C ALA A 45 5.25 -5.34 6.49
N THR A 46 4.22 -5.32 7.34
CA THR A 46 3.15 -6.33 7.34
C THR A 46 2.44 -6.38 5.99
N LEU A 47 2.04 -5.22 5.45
CA LEU A 47 1.40 -5.15 4.12
C LEU A 47 2.32 -5.68 3.01
N PHE A 48 3.62 -5.41 3.10
CA PHE A 48 4.58 -5.94 2.13
C PHE A 48 4.64 -7.47 2.16
N ILE A 49 4.67 -8.09 3.34
CA ILE A 49 4.66 -9.55 3.48
C ILE A 49 3.34 -10.13 3.00
N ASP A 50 2.19 -9.56 3.40
CA ASP A 50 0.87 -10.10 3.08
C ASP A 50 0.51 -10.02 1.59
N HIS A 51 1.08 -9.06 0.85
CA HIS A 51 0.74 -8.83 -0.56
C HIS A 51 1.77 -9.34 -1.55
N LEU A 52 3.04 -9.47 -1.19
CA LEU A 52 4.12 -9.82 -2.12
C LEU A 52 4.84 -11.14 -1.83
N PHE A 53 4.72 -11.70 -0.62
CA PHE A 53 5.27 -13.03 -0.27
C PHE A 53 4.14 -14.06 -0.16
#